data_AF-A0A3D4H9X1-F1
#
_entry.id   AF-A0A3D4H9X1-F1
#
_cell.length_a   1.000
_cell.length_b   1.000
_cell.length_c   1.000
_cell.angle_alpha   90.00
_cell.angle_beta   90.00
_cell.angle_gamma   90.00
#
_symmetry.space_group_name_H-M   'P 1'
#
loop_
_entity.id
_entity.type
_entity.pdbx_description
1 polymer ?
#
loop_
_entity_poly.entity_id
_entity_poly.type
_entity_poly.pdbx_seq_one_letter_code
_entity_poly.pdbx_strand_id
1 'polypeptide(L)'
;MSGGKGMVWEGGLRVPFIIANPGIQPGVCSYVRVSAMDLLPTFAEWAGVKEELPSLVEGGSLASLLKNKGQGSVNRPREEFVSHFPHYDKDPQGPASAIILGDYKLIRVYETGERKLFDLSEDL
;
A
#
# COMPACT_ATOMS: atom_id res chain seq x y z
N MET A 1 16.24 -0.85 2.28
CA MET A 1 15.46 0.27 1.67
C MET A 1 16.26 1.04 0.60
N SER A 2 15.77 1.05 -0.65
CA SER A 2 16.44 1.64 -1.84
C SER A 2 15.50 2.51 -2.68
N GLY A 3 16.06 3.43 -3.48
CA GLY A 3 15.33 4.29 -4.42
C GLY A 3 14.62 5.49 -3.78
N GLY A 4 13.76 6.19 -4.55
CA GLY A 4 13.08 7.41 -4.11
C GLY A 4 11.91 7.79 -5.01
N LYS A 5 11.43 9.03 -4.88
CA LYS A 5 10.33 9.59 -5.70
C LYS A 5 10.52 9.27 -7.18
N GLY A 6 9.44 8.87 -7.86
CA GLY A 6 9.45 8.57 -9.30
C GLY A 6 10.00 7.18 -9.63
N MET A 7 10.11 6.31 -8.63
CA MET A 7 10.61 4.95 -8.78
C MET A 7 9.70 3.94 -8.07
N VAL A 8 9.63 2.69 -8.55
CA VAL A 8 8.80 1.63 -7.95
C VAL A 8 9.51 0.85 -6.83
N TRP A 9 10.70 1.27 -6.43
CA TRP A 9 11.45 0.74 -5.29
C TRP A 9 10.80 1.12 -3.95
N GLU A 10 11.20 0.47 -2.84
CA GLU A 10 10.60 0.74 -1.53
C GLU A 10 10.69 2.22 -1.11
N GLY A 11 11.79 2.91 -1.41
CA GLY A 11 11.93 4.35 -1.12
C GLY A 11 11.03 5.26 -1.95
N GLY A 12 10.46 4.75 -3.06
CA GLY A 12 9.47 5.47 -3.87
C GLY A 12 8.02 5.14 -3.52
N LEU A 13 7.77 3.99 -2.89
CA LEU A 13 6.43 3.51 -2.55
C LEU A 13 6.07 3.70 -1.06
N ARG A 14 7.04 3.55 -0.14
CA ARG A 14 6.79 3.68 1.29
C ARG A 14 6.73 5.15 1.68
N VAL A 15 5.73 5.49 2.49
CA VAL A 15 5.53 6.83 3.05
C VAL A 15 5.26 6.73 4.56
N PRO A 16 5.65 7.74 5.35
CA PRO A 16 5.21 7.82 6.73
C PRO A 16 3.69 8.00 6.78
N PHE A 17 3.02 7.27 7.66
CA PHE A 17 1.57 7.34 7.81
C PHE A 17 1.20 7.24 9.30
N ILE A 18 0.51 8.26 9.80
CA ILE A 18 0.10 8.37 11.20
C ILE A 18 -1.39 8.72 11.21
N ILE A 19 -2.16 7.99 12.02
CA ILE A 19 -3.57 8.28 12.29
C ILE A 19 -3.72 8.56 13.78
N ALA A 20 -4.43 9.63 14.11
CA ALA A 20 -4.82 9.96 15.48
C ALA A 20 -6.31 10.31 15.52
N ASN A 21 -7.08 9.66 16.39
CA ASN A 21 -8.51 9.89 16.57
C ASN A 21 -8.94 9.45 17.97
N PRO A 22 -9.96 10.07 18.60
CA PRO A 22 -10.56 9.52 19.81
C PRO A 22 -10.97 8.05 19.64
N GLY A 23 -10.66 7.23 20.63
CA GLY A 23 -10.94 5.78 20.60
C GLY A 23 -9.88 4.94 19.87
N ILE A 24 -8.87 5.54 19.23
CA ILE A 24 -7.68 4.84 18.75
C ILE A 24 -6.60 4.89 19.84
N GLN A 25 -5.99 3.74 20.15
CA GLN A 25 -4.96 3.67 21.19
C GLN A 25 -3.70 4.45 20.75
N PRO A 26 -3.21 5.42 21.56
CA PRO A 26 -1.99 6.15 21.25
C PRO A 26 -0.74 5.27 21.40
N GLY A 27 0.31 5.61 20.65
CA GLY A 27 1.62 4.94 20.72
C GLY A 27 1.67 3.54 20.12
N VAL A 28 0.64 3.13 19.39
CA VAL A 28 0.61 1.84 18.69
C VAL A 28 1.33 1.95 17.35
N CYS A 29 2.20 0.97 17.07
CA CYS A 29 2.79 0.75 15.75
C CYS A 29 2.15 -0.49 15.10
N SER A 30 1.80 -0.40 13.82
CA SER A 30 1.30 -1.52 13.03
C SER A 30 2.21 -1.76 11.83
N TYR A 31 2.48 -3.03 11.54
CA TYR A 31 3.22 -3.47 10.36
C TYR A 31 2.30 -3.98 9.24
N VAL A 32 0.98 -3.91 9.43
CA VAL A 32 0.00 -4.25 8.39
C VAL A 32 0.15 -3.26 7.25
N ARG A 33 0.35 -3.78 6.03
CA ARG A 33 0.51 -2.96 4.83
C ARG A 33 -0.80 -2.24 4.48
N VAL A 34 -0.70 -0.93 4.27
CA VAL A 34 -1.82 -0.05 3.89
C VAL A 34 -1.43 0.82 2.69
N SER A 35 -2.42 1.37 2.00
CA SER A 35 -2.26 2.26 0.86
C SER A 35 -3.19 3.47 0.95
N ALA A 36 -2.94 4.50 0.15
CA ALA A 36 -3.82 5.65 0.04
C ALA A 36 -5.24 5.28 -0.41
N MET A 37 -5.42 4.16 -1.12
CA MET A 37 -6.74 3.69 -1.56
C MET A 37 -7.63 3.26 -0.38
N ASP A 38 -7.03 2.91 0.77
CA ASP A 38 -7.76 2.53 1.99
C ASP A 38 -8.39 3.74 2.69
N LEU A 39 -7.99 4.97 2.35
CA LEU A 39 -8.51 6.18 2.98
C LEU A 39 -9.99 6.43 2.68
N LEU A 40 -10.39 6.29 1.41
CA LEU A 40 -11.78 6.49 0.99
C LEU A 40 -12.76 5.59 1.77
N PRO A 41 -12.60 4.25 1.79
CA PRO A 41 -13.51 3.39 2.56
C PRO A 41 -13.43 3.63 4.07
N THR A 42 -12.25 3.98 4.61
CA THR A 42 -12.11 4.33 6.03
C THR A 42 -12.93 5.58 6.39
N PHE A 43 -12.82 6.63 5.60
CA PHE A 43 -13.54 7.88 5.84
C PHE A 43 -15.04 7.72 5.61
N ALA A 44 -15.46 6.94 4.61
CA ALA A 44 -16.87 6.62 4.39
C ALA A 44 -17.49 5.89 5.60
N GLU A 45 -16.78 4.88 6.16
CA GLU A 45 -17.25 4.18 7.37
C GLU A 45 -17.37 5.14 8.57
N TRP A 46 -16.36 5.98 8.81
CA TRP A 46 -16.39 6.93 9.92
C TRP A 46 -17.43 8.03 9.76
N ALA A 47 -17.71 8.45 8.53
CA ALA A 47 -18.79 9.38 8.22
C ALA A 47 -20.18 8.73 8.33
N GLY A 48 -20.26 7.41 8.47
CA GLY A 48 -21.52 6.69 8.60
C GLY A 48 -22.27 6.52 7.28
N VAL A 49 -21.58 6.63 6.14
CA VAL A 49 -22.14 6.38 4.80
C VAL A 49 -22.76 4.98 4.77
N LYS A 50 -23.99 4.88 4.26
CA LYS A 50 -24.77 3.62 4.22
C LYS A 50 -24.85 3.02 2.84
N GLU A 51 -24.68 3.87 1.83
CA GLU A 51 -24.63 3.50 0.43
C GLU A 51 -23.39 2.63 0.16
N GLU A 52 -23.54 1.68 -0.76
CA GLU A 52 -22.40 0.91 -1.25
C GLU A 52 -21.41 1.84 -1.98
N LEU A 53 -20.13 1.67 -1.66
CA LEU A 53 -19.08 2.37 -2.39
C LEU A 53 -19.04 1.88 -3.85
N PRO A 54 -18.60 2.72 -4.80
CA PRO A 54 -18.45 2.31 -6.18
C PRO A 54 -17.63 1.02 -6.30
N SER A 55 -18.03 0.12 -7.20
CA SER A 55 -17.35 -1.17 -7.43
C SER A 55 -15.89 -1.06 -7.88
N LEU A 56 -15.47 0.15 -8.28
CA LEU A 56 -14.09 0.48 -8.64
C LEU A 56 -13.19 0.76 -7.41
N VAL A 57 -13.74 0.83 -6.20
CA VAL A 57 -12.94 1.03 -4.98
C VAL A 57 -12.16 -0.25 -4.67
N GLU A 58 -10.84 -0.13 -4.69
CA GLU A 58 -9.92 -1.27 -4.45
C GLU A 58 -9.37 -1.32 -3.01
N GLY A 59 -9.55 -0.24 -2.25
CA GLY A 59 -9.11 -0.17 -0.85
C GLY A 59 -10.08 -0.83 0.12
N GLY A 60 -9.62 -1.01 1.36
CA GLY A 60 -10.43 -1.52 2.47
C GLY A 60 -10.40 -0.57 3.66
N SER A 61 -11.47 -0.56 4.45
CA SER A 61 -11.52 0.30 5.65
C SER A 61 -10.49 -0.15 6.69
N LEU A 62 -9.75 0.83 7.21
CA LEU A 62 -8.78 0.67 8.29
C LEU A 62 -9.44 0.68 9.69
N ALA A 63 -10.74 0.96 9.78
CA ALA A 63 -11.41 1.20 11.06
C ALA A 63 -11.29 0.03 12.04
N SER A 64 -11.44 -1.21 11.56
CA SER A 64 -11.30 -2.42 12.38
C SER A 64 -9.86 -2.61 12.87
N LEU A 65 -8.89 -2.45 11.96
CA LEU A 65 -7.45 -2.50 12.28
C LEU A 65 -7.08 -1.49 13.37
N LEU A 66 -7.58 -0.27 13.26
CA LEU A 66 -7.29 0.83 14.21
C LEU A 66 -7.94 0.60 15.58
N LYS A 67 -9.18 0.08 15.62
CA LYS A 67 -9.85 -0.32 16.88
C LYS A 67 -9.13 -1.49 17.56
N ASN A 68 -8.55 -2.39 16.77
CA ASN A 68 -7.83 -3.56 17.26
C ASN A 68 -6.32 -3.33 17.43
N LYS A 69 -5.93 -2.11 17.84
CA LYS A 69 -4.53 -1.78 18.18
C LYS A 69 -3.53 -2.13 17.06
N GLY A 70 -3.93 -1.92 15.80
CA GLY A 70 -3.08 -2.18 14.65
C GLY A 70 -2.86 -3.65 14.32
N GLN A 71 -3.66 -4.57 14.88
CA GLN A 71 -3.57 -6.01 14.65
C GLN A 71 -4.73 -6.50 13.77
N GLY A 72 -4.44 -7.44 12.87
CA GLY A 72 -5.41 -8.05 11.95
C GLY A 72 -5.06 -7.79 10.49
N SER A 73 -6.08 -7.71 9.65
CA SER A 73 -5.95 -7.46 8.21
C SER A 73 -6.93 -6.38 7.76
N VAL A 74 -6.69 -5.85 6.56
CA VAL A 74 -7.60 -4.94 5.88
C VAL A 74 -8.29 -5.72 4.79
N ASN A 75 -9.62 -5.83 4.85
CA ASN A 75 -10.39 -6.56 3.85
C ASN A 75 -10.45 -5.76 2.54
N ARG A 76 -9.86 -6.31 1.48
CA ARG A 76 -9.81 -5.70 0.15
C ARG A 76 -10.31 -6.69 -0.89
N PRO A 77 -10.79 -6.22 -2.06
CA PRO A 77 -11.14 -7.10 -3.18
C PRO A 77 -9.94 -7.89 -3.73
N ARG A 78 -8.71 -7.39 -3.51
CA ARG A 78 -7.44 -7.98 -3.94
C ARG A 78 -6.43 -7.94 -2.80
N GLU A 79 -5.59 -8.97 -2.69
CA GLU A 79 -4.58 -9.05 -1.63
C GLU A 79 -3.28 -8.35 -2.03
N GLU A 80 -2.97 -8.34 -3.33
CA GLU A 80 -1.77 -7.76 -3.89
C GLU A 80 -1.84 -6.23 -3.98
N PHE A 81 -0.69 -5.58 -3.80
CA PHE A 81 -0.52 -4.17 -4.10
C PHE A 81 0.18 -4.03 -5.43
N VAL A 82 -0.43 -3.30 -6.36
CA VAL A 82 0.13 -3.06 -7.69
C VAL A 82 0.49 -1.59 -7.84
N SER A 83 1.73 -1.34 -8.20
CA SER A 83 2.18 -0.05 -8.71
C SER A 83 2.49 -0.21 -10.20
N HIS A 84 1.65 0.37 -11.05
CA HIS A 84 1.89 0.42 -12.48
C HIS A 84 2.36 1.82 -12.86
N PHE A 85 3.63 1.97 -13.23
CA PHE A 85 4.23 3.25 -13.58
C PHE A 85 4.88 3.19 -14.98
N PRO A 86 4.06 3.21 -16.05
CA PRO A 86 4.52 3.09 -17.43
C PRO A 86 5.09 4.42 -17.97
N HIS A 87 5.88 5.13 -17.15
CA HIS A 87 6.37 6.47 -17.43
C HIS A 87 7.86 6.58 -17.10
N TYR A 88 8.56 7.43 -17.85
CA TYR A 88 9.91 7.88 -17.50
C TYR A 88 9.80 8.99 -16.46
N ASP A 89 10.66 8.94 -15.44
CA ASP A 89 10.80 10.01 -14.44
C ASP A 89 12.23 9.95 -13.87
N LYS A 90 12.39 9.65 -12.58
CA LYS A 90 13.69 9.68 -11.90
C LYS A 90 14.43 8.35 -11.89
N ASP A 91 13.75 7.24 -12.17
CA ASP A 91 14.40 5.92 -12.24
C ASP A 91 15.12 5.75 -13.59
N PRO A 92 16.46 5.62 -13.63
CA PRO A 92 17.16 5.38 -14.88
C PRO A 92 16.81 4.05 -15.54
N GLN A 93 16.18 3.10 -14.82
CA GLN A 93 15.71 1.85 -15.42
C GLN A 93 14.51 2.03 -16.37
N GLY A 94 13.86 3.20 -16.35
CA GLY A 94 12.69 3.52 -17.16
C GLY A 94 11.37 2.95 -16.62
N PRO A 95 10.32 2.90 -17.46
CA PRO A 95 8.99 2.43 -17.10
C PRO A 95 9.01 1.06 -16.42
N ALA A 96 8.27 0.93 -15.32
CA ALA A 96 8.26 -0.29 -14.52
C ALA A 96 6.91 -0.55 -13.86
N SER A 97 6.72 -1.80 -13.40
CA SER A 97 5.63 -2.14 -12.50
C SER A 97 6.12 -2.98 -11.35
N ALA A 98 5.54 -2.77 -10.18
CA ALA A 98 5.79 -3.57 -8.99
C ALA A 98 4.50 -4.24 -8.54
N ILE A 99 4.60 -5.51 -8.15
CA ILE A 99 3.55 -6.25 -7.46
C ILE A 99 4.12 -6.68 -6.11
N ILE A 100 3.38 -6.42 -5.04
CA ILE A 100 3.72 -6.88 -3.68
C ILE A 100 2.61 -7.82 -3.23
N LEU A 101 2.98 -9.04 -2.85
CA LEU A 101 2.06 -10.05 -2.32
C LEU A 101 2.73 -10.82 -1.19
N GLY A 102 2.14 -10.78 -0.01
CA GLY A 102 2.77 -11.30 1.22
C GLY A 102 4.11 -10.62 1.48
N ASP A 103 5.15 -11.43 1.63
CA ASP A 103 6.52 -10.99 1.85
C ASP A 103 7.30 -10.80 0.54
N TYR A 104 6.69 -11.01 -0.63
CA TYR A 104 7.41 -10.89 -1.89
C TYR A 104 7.06 -9.62 -2.66
N LYS A 105 8.09 -9.08 -3.33
CA LYS A 105 7.94 -8.01 -4.32
C LYS A 105 8.56 -8.41 -5.64
N LEU A 106 7.78 -8.31 -6.71
CA LEU A 106 8.25 -8.47 -8.08
C LEU A 106 8.26 -7.11 -8.78
N ILE A 107 9.39 -6.73 -9.38
CA ILE A 107 9.51 -5.59 -10.29
C ILE A 107 9.71 -6.10 -11.71
N ARG A 108 8.91 -5.61 -12.66
CA ARG A 108 9.14 -5.77 -14.10
C ARG A 108 9.58 -4.45 -14.69
N VAL A 109 10.73 -4.45 -15.36
CA VAL A 109 11.23 -3.31 -16.15
C VAL A 109 10.75 -3.50 -17.60
N TYR A 110 10.09 -2.49 -18.17
CA TYR A 110 9.52 -2.63 -19.52
C TYR A 110 10.55 -2.49 -20.63
N GLU A 111 11.57 -1.67 -20.45
CA GLU A 111 12.64 -1.45 -21.44
C GLU A 111 13.42 -2.72 -21.75
N THR A 112 13.82 -3.44 -20.70
CA THR A 112 14.70 -4.61 -20.81
C THR A 112 13.96 -5.93 -20.75
N GLY A 113 12.71 -5.90 -20.27
CA GLY A 113 11.95 -7.10 -19.92
C GLY A 113 12.44 -7.81 -18.65
N GLU A 114 13.43 -7.26 -17.96
CA GLU A 114 13.99 -7.81 -16.72
C GLU A 114 12.92 -7.92 -15.63
N ARG A 115 13.02 -8.99 -14.83
CA ARG A 115 12.17 -9.26 -13.68
C ARG A 115 13.04 -9.44 -12.44
N LYS A 116 12.77 -8.64 -11.40
CA LYS A 116 13.52 -8.65 -10.14
C LYS A 116 12.58 -9.07 -9.03
N LEU A 117 12.87 -10.20 -8.38
CA LEU A 117 12.09 -10.71 -7.24
C LEU A 117 12.87 -10.45 -5.95
N PHE A 118 12.18 -9.91 -4.95
CA PHE A 118 12.74 -9.60 -3.63
C PHE A 118 11.90 -10.28 -2.56
N ASP A 119 12.60 -10.82 -1.54
CA ASP A 119 12.00 -11.20 -0.27
C ASP A 119 12.08 -9.99 0.68
N LEU A 120 10.93 -9.48 1.09
CA LEU A 120 10.79 -8.30 1.93
C LEU A 120 10.90 -8.63 3.42
N SER A 121 10.80 -9.91 3.84
CA SER A 121 10.99 -10.27 5.25
C SER A 121 12.43 -10.02 5.71
N GLU A 122 13.37 -10.00 4.77
CA GLU A 122 14.80 -9.81 5.01
C GLU A 122 15.28 -8.35 4.80
N ASP A 123 14.42 -7.45 4.32
CA ASP A 123 14.74 -6.04 3.96
C ASP A 123 13.91 -5.00 4.77
N LEU A 124 13.32 -5.42 5.90
CA LEU A 124 12.47 -4.58 6.76
C LEU A 124 12.93 -4.47 8.23
#